data_AF-A0A2D6LTV9-F1
#
_entry.id   AF-A0A2D6LTV9-F1
#
_cell.length_a   1.000
_cell.length_b   1.000
_cell.length_c   1.000
_cell.angle_alpha   90.00
_cell.angle_beta   90.00
_cell.angle_gamma   90.00
#
_symmetry.space_group_name_H-M   'P 1'
#
loop_
_entity.id
_entity.type
_entity.pdbx_description
1 polymer ?
#
loop_
_entity_poly.entity_id
_entity_poly.type
_entity_poly.pdbx_seq_one_letter_code
_entity_poly.pdbx_strand_id
1 'polypeptide(L)' 'METLQYNTKRTQLVIPEYGRHVQLMINQIMETQNREERNKMAKAVIGIMGNMNPHLRDVPDFQHKLWDQLFIMSNFELDV' A
#
# COMPACT_ATOMS: atom_id res chain seq x y z
N MET A 1 4.29 30.27 11.55
CA MET A 1 4.63 30.38 10.12
C MET A 1 4.55 28.97 9.55
N GLU A 2 3.42 28.64 8.90
CA GLU A 2 3.22 27.35 8.24
C GLU A 2 4.11 27.31 7.00
N THR A 3 5.13 26.45 7.04
CA THR A 3 6.09 26.29 5.95
C THR A 3 5.40 25.70 4.73
N LEU A 4 5.45 26.43 3.62
CA LEU A 4 5.12 25.97 2.28
C LEU A 4 5.89 24.67 1.98
N GLN A 5 5.27 23.52 2.25
CA GLN A 5 5.79 22.23 1.83
C GLN A 5 5.64 22.14 0.31
N TYR A 6 6.75 22.32 -0.40
CA TYR A 6 6.81 22.17 -1.85
C TYR A 6 6.27 20.80 -2.27
N ASN A 7 5.23 20.83 -3.11
CA ASN A 7 4.57 19.64 -3.64
C ASN A 7 5.48 18.74 -4.50
N THR A 8 6.69 19.19 -4.85
CA THR A 8 7.70 18.44 -5.61
C THR A 8 8.48 17.40 -4.81
N LYS A 9 8.27 17.31 -3.49
CA LYS A 9 8.81 16.22 -2.63
C LYS A 9 7.75 15.25 -2.14
N ARG A 10 6.52 15.33 -2.65
CA ARG A 10 5.47 14.37 -2.29
C ARG A 10 5.72 13.10 -3.07
N THR A 11 5.90 11.98 -2.37
CA THR A 11 5.92 10.64 -2.98
C THR A 11 4.73 10.56 -3.92
N GLN A 12 4.99 10.29 -5.21
CA GLN A 12 3.92 10.13 -6.18
C GLN A 12 2.98 9.05 -5.65
N LEU A 13 1.68 9.33 -5.69
CA LEU A 13 0.68 8.31 -5.41
C LEU A 13 0.76 7.35 -6.59
N VAL A 14 1.40 6.19 -6.37
CA VAL A 14 1.53 5.15 -7.39
C VAL A 14 0.13 4.69 -7.84
N ILE A 15 -0.81 4.61 -6.89
CA ILE A 15 -2.21 4.33 -7.16
C ILE A 15 -3.09 5.35 -6.40
N PRO A 16 -3.59 6.41 -7.07
CA PRO A 16 -4.42 7.43 -6.44
C PRO A 16 -5.74 6.89 -5.86
N GLU A 17 -6.25 5.78 -6.40
CA GLU A 17 -7.53 5.16 -6.03
C GLU A 17 -7.58 4.70 -4.57
N TYR A 18 -6.44 4.27 -4.01
CA TYR A 18 -6.34 3.85 -2.60
C TYR A 18 -6.09 5.02 -1.63
N GLY A 19 -5.78 6.20 -2.16
CA GLY A 19 -5.53 7.40 -1.37
C GLY A 19 -4.24 7.37 -0.53
N ARG A 20 -4.01 8.46 0.21
CA ARG A 20 -2.80 8.69 1.02
C ARG A 20 -2.65 7.71 2.18
N HIS A 21 -3.76 7.26 2.78
CA HIS A 21 -3.71 6.38 3.96
C HIS A 21 -3.11 5.01 3.62
N VAL A 22 -3.46 4.42 2.48
CA VAL A 22 -2.88 3.14 2.05
C VAL A 22 -1.38 3.30 1.78
N GLN A 23 -0.98 4.38 1.12
CA GLN A 23 0.45 4.65 0.90
C GLN A 23 1.22 4.82 2.22
N LEU A 24 0.65 5.48 3.23
CA LEU A 24 1.27 5.58 4.56
C LEU A 24 1.41 4.22 5.24
N MET A 25 0.40 3.35 5.16
CA MET A 25 0.49 2.00 5.72
C MET A 25 1.56 1.16 5.03
N ILE A 26 1.69 1.28 3.70
CA ILE A 26 2.75 0.59 2.93
C ILE A 26 4.13 1.11 3.33
N ASN A 27 4.30 2.42 3.51
CA ASN A 27 5.56 2.98 4.01
C ASN A 27 5.90 2.42 5.40
N GLN A 28 4.92 2.29 6.31
CA GLN A 28 5.14 1.68 7.63
C GLN A 28 5.54 0.20 7.54
N ILE A 29 4.95 -0.56 6.62
CA ILE A 29 5.35 -1.95 6.33
C ILE A 29 6.83 -1.97 5.90
N MET A 30 7.25 -1.05 5.03
CA MET A 30 8.64 -0.95 4.56
C MET A 30 9.62 -0.58 5.68
N GLU A 31 9.21 0.25 6.63
CA GLU A 31 10.02 0.61 7.81
C GLU A 31 10.09 -0.52 8.85
N THR A 32 9.24 -1.54 8.73
CA THR A 32 9.19 -2.66 9.68
C THR A 32 10.32 -3.66 9.41
N GLN A 33 11.23 -3.76 10.37
CA GLN A 33 12.40 -4.65 10.28
C GLN A 33 12.04 -6.13 10.45
N ASN A 34 11.06 -6.44 11.32
CA ASN A 34 10.65 -7.82 11.59
C ASN A 34 9.78 -8.36 10.46
N ARG A 35 10.23 -9.43 9.79
CA ARG A 35 9.51 -10.06 8.67
C ARG A 35 8.13 -10.59 9.06
N GLU A 36 7.95 -11.11 10.27
CA GLU A 36 6.65 -11.62 10.72
C GLU A 36 5.63 -10.48 10.88
N GLU A 37 6.04 -9.40 11.53
CA GLU A 37 5.21 -8.19 11.68
C GLU A 37 4.93 -7.54 10.32
N ARG A 38 5.95 -7.46 9.46
CA ARG A 38 5.81 -6.94 8.09
C ARG A 38 4.78 -7.75 7.28
N ASN A 39 4.84 -9.08 7.36
CA ASN A 39 3.87 -9.98 6.72
C ASN A 39 2.46 -9.81 7.26
N LYS A 40 2.32 -9.63 8.57
CA LYS A 40 1.04 -9.39 9.22
C LYS A 40 0.43 -8.06 8.78
N MET A 41 1.24 -7.00 8.74
CA MET A 41 0.81 -5.67 8.29
C MET A 41 0.46 -5.67 6.80
N ALA A 42 1.26 -6.32 5.95
CA ALA A 42 0.96 -6.45 4.52
C ALA A 42 -0.40 -7.13 4.29
N LYS A 43 -0.67 -8.25 4.97
CA LYS A 43 -1.98 -8.92 4.91
C LYS A 43 -3.13 -8.02 5.38
N ALA A 44 -2.91 -7.21 6.42
CA ALA A 44 -3.91 -6.25 6.89
C ALA A 44 -4.22 -5.17 5.84
N VAL A 45 -3.18 -4.62 5.19
CA VAL A 45 -3.33 -3.63 4.11
C VAL A 45 -4.06 -4.22 2.90
N ILE A 46 -3.74 -5.46 2.50
CA ILE A 46 -4.47 -6.17 1.45
C ILE A 46 -5.96 -6.30 1.81
N GLY A 47 -6.28 -6.61 3.06
CA GLY A 47 -7.66 -6.64 3.54
C GLY A 47 -8.38 -5.28 3.42
N ILE A 48 -7.69 -4.18 3.71
CA ILE A 48 -8.24 -2.83 3.55
C ILE A 48 -8.43 -2.50 2.07
N MET A 49 -7.44 -2.75 1.21
CA MET A 49 -7.54 -2.53 -0.23
C MET A 49 -8.69 -3.33 -0.86
N GLY A 50 -8.90 -4.58 -0.43
CA GLY A 50 -10.02 -5.41 -0.86
C GLY A 50 -11.40 -4.92 -0.40
N ASN A 51 -11.46 -4.24 0.75
CA ASN A 51 -12.69 -3.57 1.19
C ASN A 51 -12.97 -2.28 0.42
N MET A 52 -11.93 -1.56 0.00
CA MET A 52 -12.06 -0.36 -0.83
C MET A 52 -12.49 -0.68 -2.26
N ASN A 53 -12.09 -1.85 -2.79
CA ASN A 53 -12.48 -2.33 -4.12
C ASN A 53 -13.42 -3.55 -4.04
N PRO A 54 -14.69 -3.39 -3.60
CA PRO A 54 -15.62 -4.51 -3.48
C PRO A 54 -15.90 -5.18 -4.84
N HIS A 55 -15.80 -4.43 -5.95
CA HIS A 55 -15.94 -4.93 -7.32
C HIS A 55 -14.90 -5.97 -7.72
N LEU A 56 -13.75 -6.02 -7.03
CA LEU A 56 -12.73 -7.02 -7.29
C LEU A 56 -13.08 -8.38 -6.64
N ARG A 57 -14.08 -8.47 -5.76
CA ARG A 57 -14.42 -9.72 -5.07
C ARG A 57 -14.92 -10.84 -5.99
N ASP A 58 -15.55 -10.47 -7.10
CA ASP A 58 -16.05 -11.43 -8.10
C ASP A 58 -14.98 -11.86 -9.11
N VAL A 59 -13.78 -11.28 -9.02
CA VAL A 59 -12.66 -11.56 -9.92
C VAL A 59 -11.86 -12.74 -9.37
N PRO A 60 -11.69 -13.84 -10.14
CA PRO A 60 -10.74 -14.88 -9.79
C PRO A 60 -9.35 -14.26 -9.58
N ASP A 61 -8.64 -14.70 -8.54
CA ASP A 61 -7.29 -14.20 -8.20
C ASP A 61 -7.23 -12.71 -7.80
N PHE A 62 -8.32 -12.12 -7.31
CA PHE A 62 -8.30 -10.72 -6.87
C PHE A 62 -7.26 -10.45 -5.79
N GLN A 63 -7.02 -11.41 -4.90
CA GLN A 63 -5.98 -11.28 -3.87
C GLN A 63 -4.60 -11.10 -4.50
N HIS A 64 -4.29 -11.82 -5.58
CA HIS A 64 -3.03 -11.67 -6.30
C HIS A 64 -2.90 -10.27 -6.90
N LYS A 65 -3.98 -9.72 -7.48
CA LYS A 65 -3.98 -8.34 -8.00
C LYS A 65 -3.70 -7.30 -6.91
N LEU A 66 -4.28 -7.47 -5.72
CA LEU A 66 -4.02 -6.58 -4.58
C LEU A 66 -2.57 -6.66 -4.13
N TRP A 67 -2.00 -7.88 -4.12
CA TRP A 67 -0.58 -8.08 -3.85
C TRP A 67 0.29 -7.37 -4.88
N ASP A 68 0.02 -7.54 -6.17
CA ASP A 68 0.75 -6.84 -7.24
C ASP A 68 0.72 -5.32 -7.04
N GLN A 69 -0.45 -4.76 -6.75
CA GLN A 69 -0.61 -3.34 -6.47
C GLN A 69 0.18 -2.89 -5.24
N LEU A 70 0.20 -3.69 -4.17
CA LEU A 70 0.99 -3.44 -2.98
C LEU A 70 2.49 -3.48 -3.28
N PHE A 71 2.96 -4.42 -4.10
CA PHE A 71 4.36 -4.48 -4.56
C PHE A 71 4.74 -3.28 -5.42
N ILE A 72 3.88 -2.86 -6.35
CA ILE A 72 4.11 -1.66 -7.17
C ILE A 72 4.20 -0.42 -6.26
N MET A 73 3.30 -0.32 -5.27
CA MET A 73 3.31 0.78 -4.30
C MET A 73 4.52 0.77 -3.35
N SER A 74 5.12 -0.40 -3.10
CA SER A 74 6.35 -0.55 -2.33
C SER A 74 7.62 -0.49 -3.18
N ASN A 75 7.50 -0.07 -4.45
CA ASN A 75 8.62 -0.01 -5.39
C ASN A 75 9.33 -1.37 -5.61
N PHE A 76 8.61 -2.48 -5.41
CA PHE A 76 9.11 -3.86 -5.43
C PHE A 76 10.23 -4.15 -4.41
N GLU A 77 10.41 -3.29 -3.42
CA GLU A 77 11.43 -3.45 -2.36
C GLU A 77 10.92 -4.27 -1.18
N LEU A 78 9.61 -4.58 -1.15
CA LEU A 78 9.01 -5.36 -0.08
C LEU A 78 9.43 -6.84 -0.14
N ASP A 79 10.01 -7.35 0.96
CA ASP A 79 10.33 -8.76 1.14
C ASP A 79 9.34 -9.40 2.13
N VAL A 80 8.44 -10.28 1.66
CA VAL A 80 7.39 -10.94 2.48
C VAL A 80 7.58 -12.45 2.52
#